data_AF-A0A374ECC8-F1
#
_entry.id   AF-A0A374ECC8-F1
#
_cell.length_a   1.000
_cell.length_b   1.000
_cell.length_c   1.000
_cell.angle_alpha   90.00
_cell.angle_beta   90.00
_cell.angle_gamma   90.00
#
_symmetry.space_group_name_H-M   'P 1'
#
loop_
_entity.id
_entity.type
_entity.pdbx_description
1 polymer ?
#
loop_
_entity_poly.entity_id
_entity_poly.type
_entity_poly.pdbx_seq_one_letter_code
_entity_poly.pdbx_strand_id
1 'polypeptide(L)'
;MNKFVNTKTGKLYTAYSIREIGDKYVVVFKKGGKEYTYDRYTINLMTGCDLSSTNDVPTSTGKLIVYSYDKTCYKCGEKTQILTYIVYTGNILDNFTYPWDKIKALKYQNIELHMINEDIEYYGVEILGEVFSFDEIMVNKYPKRISVAYSKTLRRSYAMNICEHCKAIQGKNFVYEDINRFIRDMTPLNVFDTISFPITNDFLKKCKNHYITP
;
A
#
# COMPACT_ATOMS: atom_id res chain seq x y z
N MET A 1 -3.64 11.39 9.14
CA MET A 1 -4.92 12.01 9.60
C MET A 1 -6.04 11.07 9.23
N ASN A 2 -6.91 10.69 10.17
CA ASN A 2 -8.03 9.82 9.87
C ASN A 2 -9.17 10.68 9.29
N LYS A 3 -9.51 10.51 8.01
CA LYS A 3 -10.62 11.22 7.38
C LYS A 3 -11.69 10.22 6.95
N PHE A 4 -12.94 10.65 6.95
CA PHE A 4 -14.04 9.84 6.43
C PHE A 4 -15.14 10.73 5.86
N VAL A 5 -15.87 10.22 4.88
CA VAL A 5 -17.06 10.84 4.31
C VAL A 5 -18.27 10.14 4.87
N ASN A 6 -19.21 10.89 5.43
CA ASN A 6 -20.50 10.33 5.78
C ASN A 6 -21.35 10.15 4.52
N THR A 7 -21.73 8.92 4.19
CA THR A 7 -22.38 8.57 2.92
C THR A 7 -23.79 9.14 2.80
N LYS A 8 -24.48 9.36 3.93
CA LYS A 8 -25.82 9.97 3.96
C LYS A 8 -25.81 11.47 3.67
N THR A 9 -24.77 12.17 4.13
CA THR A 9 -24.70 13.63 4.07
C THR A 9 -23.68 14.15 3.04
N GLY A 10 -22.83 13.27 2.49
CA GLY A 10 -21.70 13.62 1.64
C GLY A 10 -20.60 14.42 2.36
N LYS A 11 -20.73 14.66 3.67
CA LYS A 11 -19.85 15.57 4.41
C LYS A 11 -18.56 14.87 4.82
N LEU A 12 -17.45 15.57 4.56
CA LEU A 12 -16.11 15.17 4.99
C LEU A 12 -15.86 15.52 6.46
N TYR A 13 -15.26 14.57 7.18
CA TYR A 13 -14.85 14.72 8.56
C TYR A 13 -13.39 14.35 8.76
N THR A 14 -12.72 15.05 9.68
CA THR A 14 -11.36 14.72 10.14
C THR A 14 -11.45 14.29 11.60
N ALA A 15 -10.90 13.11 11.91
CA ALA A 15 -10.90 12.51 13.23
C ALA A 15 -9.49 12.40 13.79
N TYR A 16 -9.39 12.53 15.12
CA TYR A 16 -8.20 12.21 15.89
C TYR A 16 -7.91 10.70 15.84
N SER A 17 -8.91 9.86 16.09
CA SER A 17 -8.81 8.41 15.97
C SER A 17 -10.09 7.80 15.41
N ILE A 18 -9.94 6.72 14.64
CA ILE A 18 -11.05 5.86 14.21
C ILE A 18 -10.65 4.43 14.55
N ARG A 19 -11.54 3.68 15.20
CA ARG A 19 -11.37 2.26 15.48
C ARG A 19 -12.63 1.50 15.09
N GLU A 20 -12.45 0.28 14.64
CA GLU A 20 -13.55 -0.61 14.27
C GLU A 20 -13.96 -1.45 15.49
N ILE A 21 -15.27 -1.57 15.72
CA ILE A 21 -15.87 -2.43 16.74
C ILE A 21 -17.07 -3.11 16.09
N GLY A 22 -16.90 -4.37 15.68
CA GLY A 22 -17.94 -5.13 14.99
C GLY A 22 -18.38 -4.46 13.70
N ASP A 23 -19.67 -4.16 13.59
CA ASP A 23 -20.31 -3.51 12.44
C ASP A 23 -20.20 -1.97 12.45
N LYS A 24 -19.42 -1.40 13.38
CA LYS A 24 -19.37 0.04 13.63
C LYS A 24 -17.95 0.58 13.68
N TYR A 25 -17.83 1.85 13.35
CA TYR A 25 -16.65 2.66 13.62
C TYR A 25 -16.89 3.56 14.83
N VAL A 26 -15.96 3.54 15.78
CA VAL A 26 -15.86 4.51 16.84
C VAL A 26 -14.85 5.59 16.47
N VAL A 27 -15.34 6.81 16.37
CA VAL A 27 -14.64 8.01 15.91
C VAL A 27 -14.46 8.97 17.08
N VAL A 28 -13.25 9.46 17.28
CA VAL A 28 -12.92 10.51 18.24
C VAL A 28 -12.35 11.69 17.47
N PHE A 29 -12.91 12.89 17.65
CA PHE A 29 -12.51 14.07 16.86
C PHE A 29 -11.33 14.85 17.44
N LYS A 30 -11.10 14.78 18.75
CA LYS A 30 -10.01 15.48 19.46
C LYS A 30 -9.40 14.56 20.51
N LYS A 31 -8.12 14.74 20.87
CA LYS A 31 -7.44 13.94 21.89
C LYS A 31 -8.21 13.99 23.22
N GLY A 32 -8.56 12.82 23.77
CA GLY A 32 -9.38 12.70 24.99
C GLY A 32 -10.84 13.15 24.82
N GLY A 33 -11.30 13.36 23.59
CA GLY A 33 -12.66 13.81 23.30
C GLY A 33 -13.69 12.69 23.36
N LYS A 34 -14.96 13.08 23.17
CA LYS A 34 -16.10 12.17 23.12
C LYS A 34 -15.99 11.19 21.96
N GLU A 35 -16.46 9.97 22.21
CA GLU A 35 -16.57 8.90 21.22
C GLU A 35 -17.90 8.98 20.49
N TYR A 36 -17.84 8.87 19.16
CA TYR A 36 -19.00 8.87 18.27
C TYR A 36 -19.03 7.56 17.50
N THR A 37 -20.19 6.92 17.46
CA THR A 37 -20.32 5.64 16.77
C THR A 37 -21.03 5.83 15.44
N TYR A 38 -20.46 5.30 14.37
CA TYR A 38 -21.00 5.27 13.02
C TYR A 38 -21.15 3.84 12.56
N ASP A 39 -22.21 3.54 11.82
CA ASP A 39 -22.36 2.25 11.16
C ASP A 39 -21.39 2.16 9.97
N ARG A 40 -20.78 0.99 9.75
CA ARG A 40 -19.75 0.77 8.73
C ARG A 40 -20.21 1.12 7.32
N TYR A 41 -21.51 0.99 7.03
CA TYR A 41 -22.10 1.31 5.73
C TYR A 41 -22.46 2.79 5.58
N THR A 42 -22.38 3.56 6.67
CA THR A 42 -22.77 4.98 6.70
C THR A 42 -21.59 5.94 6.60
N ILE A 43 -20.36 5.42 6.66
CA ILE A 43 -19.15 6.20 6.45
C ILE A 43 -18.16 5.48 5.54
N ASN A 44 -17.62 6.20 4.56
CA ASN A 44 -16.49 5.76 3.76
C ASN A 44 -15.22 6.33 4.38
N LEU A 45 -14.36 5.47 4.91
CA LEU A 45 -13.04 5.89 5.35
C LEU A 45 -12.28 6.39 4.12
N MET A 46 -11.77 7.62 4.19
CA MET A 46 -10.90 8.11 3.13
C MET A 46 -9.58 7.38 3.23
N THR A 47 -9.21 6.69 2.17
CA THR A 47 -7.86 6.16 2.02
C THR A 47 -6.90 7.31 1.73
N GLY A 48 -5.59 7.06 1.86
CA GLY A 48 -4.54 8.04 1.51
C GLY A 48 -4.64 8.57 0.07
N CYS A 49 -5.39 7.89 -0.81
CA CYS A 49 -5.73 8.30 -2.17
C CYS A 49 -6.90 9.29 -2.29
N ASP A 50 -7.81 9.32 -1.32
CA ASP A 50 -9.08 10.06 -1.38
C ASP A 50 -8.97 11.48 -0.83
N LEU A 51 -7.76 11.95 -0.51
CA LEU A 51 -7.51 13.29 0.05
C LEU A 51 -7.93 14.47 -0.84
N SER A 52 -8.52 14.22 -2.02
CA SER A 52 -8.85 15.20 -3.06
C SER A 52 -10.11 16.04 -2.82
N SER A 53 -10.72 16.05 -1.62
CA SER A 53 -11.99 16.77 -1.39
C SER A 53 -11.85 18.15 -0.73
N THR A 54 -10.67 18.75 -0.71
CA THR A 54 -10.50 20.16 -0.30
C THR A 54 -9.55 20.86 -1.25
N ASN A 55 -9.99 22.00 -1.83
CA ASN A 55 -9.26 22.81 -2.81
C ASN A 55 -7.91 23.39 -2.33
N ASP A 56 -7.49 23.08 -1.10
CA ASP A 56 -6.18 23.45 -0.56
C ASP A 56 -5.52 22.22 0.08
N VAL A 57 -4.74 21.48 -0.71
CA VAL A 57 -3.67 20.65 -0.15
C VAL A 57 -2.41 21.50 -0.23
N PRO A 58 -1.86 22.00 0.89
CA PRO A 58 -0.53 22.60 0.86
C PRO A 58 0.43 21.54 0.32
N THR A 59 1.26 21.93 -0.66
CA THR A 59 2.30 21.12 -1.29
C THR A 59 3.21 20.54 -0.21
N SER A 60 2.84 19.38 0.31
CA SER A 60 3.55 18.70 1.38
C SER A 60 4.45 17.64 0.76
N THR A 61 5.62 17.44 1.36
CA THR A 61 6.57 16.43 0.90
C THR A 61 6.30 15.12 1.62
N GLY A 62 5.89 14.10 0.89
CA GLY A 62 5.81 12.72 1.37
C GLY A 62 7.18 12.05 1.32
N LYS A 63 7.31 10.95 2.07
CA LYS A 63 8.50 10.07 2.02
C LYS A 63 8.04 8.66 1.70
N LEU A 64 8.72 8.01 0.76
CA LEU A 64 8.50 6.62 0.39
C LEU A 64 9.75 5.82 0.78
N ILE A 65 9.59 4.85 1.67
CA ILE A 65 10.68 3.95 2.07
C ILE A 65 10.71 2.80 1.07
N VAL A 66 11.89 2.59 0.48
CA VAL A 66 12.16 1.47 -0.42
C VAL A 66 12.93 0.42 0.35
N TYR A 67 12.39 -0.77 0.41
CA TYR A 67 13.01 -1.95 1.00
C TYR A 67 13.69 -2.79 -0.06
N SER A 68 14.73 -3.53 0.37
CA SER A 68 15.36 -4.55 -0.46
C SER A 68 15.54 -5.87 0.28
N TYR A 69 15.51 -6.96 -0.49
CA TYR A 69 15.91 -8.29 -0.05
C TYR A 69 16.34 -9.12 -1.26
N ASP A 70 17.11 -10.18 -1.03
CA ASP A 70 17.55 -11.07 -2.10
C ASP A 70 16.59 -12.24 -2.27
N LYS A 71 16.32 -12.61 -3.52
CA LYS A 71 15.52 -13.78 -3.86
C LYS A 71 16.16 -14.55 -5.01
N THR A 72 16.04 -15.87 -4.97
CA THR A 72 16.40 -16.73 -6.10
C THR A 72 15.43 -16.53 -7.26
N CYS A 73 15.95 -16.22 -8.44
CA CYS A 73 15.15 -16.07 -9.65
C CYS A 73 14.58 -17.42 -10.10
N TYR A 74 13.26 -17.50 -10.27
CA TYR A 74 12.59 -18.73 -10.70
C TYR A 74 13.05 -19.26 -12.07
N LYS A 75 13.62 -18.40 -12.93
CA LYS A 75 14.03 -18.78 -14.29
C LYS A 75 15.49 -19.22 -14.37
N CYS A 76 16.41 -18.49 -13.76
CA CYS A 76 17.85 -18.74 -13.91
C CYS A 76 18.55 -19.23 -12.64
N GLY A 77 17.87 -19.32 -11.50
CA GLY A 77 18.46 -19.80 -10.24
C GLY A 77 19.41 -18.81 -9.54
N GLU A 78 19.89 -17.79 -10.24
CA GLU A 78 20.71 -16.73 -9.64
C GLU A 78 19.94 -15.90 -8.62
N LYS A 79 20.64 -15.43 -7.58
CA LYS A 79 20.09 -14.44 -6.65
C LYS A 79 19.90 -13.10 -7.37
N THR A 80 18.78 -12.44 -7.12
CA THR A 80 18.50 -11.10 -7.61
C THR A 80 17.98 -10.24 -6.47
N GLN A 81 18.38 -8.98 -6.42
CA GLN A 81 17.83 -8.04 -5.44
C GLN A 81 16.42 -7.62 -5.86
N ILE A 82 15.46 -7.76 -4.95
CA ILE A 82 14.08 -7.31 -5.09
C ILE A 82 13.95 -5.97 -4.39
N LEU A 83 13.30 -5.01 -5.05
CA LEU A 83 12.94 -3.71 -4.46
C LEU A 83 11.42 -3.60 -4.32
N THR A 84 10.96 -3.08 -3.19
CA THR A 84 9.53 -2.76 -3.00
C THR A 84 9.36 -1.63 -1.99
N TYR A 85 8.27 -0.88 -2.10
CA TYR A 85 7.74 -0.14 -0.95
C TYR A 85 6.79 -1.03 -0.16
N ILE A 86 6.47 -0.62 1.07
CA ILE A 86 5.40 -1.22 1.86
C ILE A 86 4.66 -0.08 2.56
N VAL A 87 3.37 0.07 2.26
CA VAL A 87 2.50 1.11 2.83
C VAL A 87 1.18 0.50 3.28
N TYR A 88 0.43 1.14 4.17
CA TYR A 88 -0.87 0.62 4.57
C TYR A 88 -1.93 0.79 3.47
N THR A 89 -2.74 -0.23 3.20
CA THR A 89 -3.93 -0.15 2.31
C THR A 89 -4.87 0.97 2.72
N GLY A 90 -5.10 1.15 4.02
CA GLY A 90 -5.95 2.23 4.54
C GLY A 90 -5.36 3.64 4.39
N ASN A 91 -4.04 3.78 4.23
CA ASN A 91 -3.38 5.07 4.07
C ASN A 91 -2.00 4.91 3.42
N ILE A 92 -1.94 5.06 2.09
CA ILE A 92 -0.70 4.90 1.32
C ILE A 92 0.41 5.91 1.68
N LEU A 93 0.09 7.01 2.36
CA LEU A 93 1.09 7.98 2.83
C LEU A 93 1.79 7.53 4.12
N ASP A 94 1.33 6.43 4.71
CA ASP A 94 1.85 5.84 5.93
C ASP A 94 2.69 4.61 5.57
N ASN A 95 4.01 4.74 5.72
CA ASN A 95 4.93 3.65 5.44
C ASN A 95 4.78 2.56 6.50
N PHE A 96 4.76 1.30 6.07
CA PHE A 96 4.83 0.17 6.98
C PHE A 96 6.29 -0.05 7.34
N THR A 97 6.64 0.25 8.60
CA THR A 97 8.02 0.21 9.09
C THR A 97 8.18 -0.81 10.21
N TYR A 98 9.39 -1.37 10.33
CA TYR A 98 9.76 -2.21 11.47
C TYR A 98 9.84 -1.40 12.78
N PRO A 99 9.41 -1.92 13.94
CA PRO A 99 8.77 -3.22 14.14
C PRO A 99 7.35 -3.25 13.56
N TRP A 100 7.03 -4.32 12.82
CA TRP A 100 5.79 -4.43 12.04
C TRP A 100 4.55 -4.36 12.95
N ASP A 101 3.71 -3.33 12.78
CA ASP A 101 2.43 -3.19 13.49
C ASP A 101 1.36 -4.08 12.82
N LYS A 102 1.44 -5.37 13.14
CA LYS A 102 0.52 -6.39 12.62
C LYS A 102 -0.93 -6.09 12.95
N ILE A 103 -1.22 -5.57 14.15
CA ILE A 103 -2.59 -5.24 14.57
C ILE A 103 -3.21 -4.21 13.62
N LYS A 104 -2.45 -3.18 13.26
CA LYS A 104 -2.93 -2.18 12.31
C LYS A 104 -3.06 -2.73 10.90
N ALA A 105 -2.14 -3.58 10.45
CA ALA A 105 -2.22 -4.21 9.14
C ALA A 105 -3.42 -5.17 9.02
N LEU A 106 -3.76 -5.91 10.08
CA LEU A 106 -4.89 -6.82 10.13
C LEU A 106 -6.26 -6.12 10.00
N LYS A 107 -6.35 -4.82 10.31
CA LYS A 107 -7.58 -4.04 10.09
C LYS A 107 -8.03 -4.00 8.64
N TYR A 108 -7.10 -4.17 7.71
CA TYR A 108 -7.35 -4.16 6.27
C TYR A 108 -6.98 -5.50 5.63
N GLN A 109 -6.98 -6.58 6.41
CA GLN A 109 -6.69 -7.93 5.94
C GLN A 109 -7.69 -8.36 4.87
N ASN A 110 -7.21 -9.09 3.85
CA ASN A 110 -8.10 -9.79 2.93
C ASN A 110 -8.51 -11.15 3.53
N ILE A 111 -9.58 -11.14 4.32
CA ILE A 111 -10.08 -12.33 5.04
C ILE A 111 -10.49 -13.43 4.06
N GLU A 112 -11.11 -13.08 2.93
CA GLU A 112 -11.54 -14.08 1.93
C GLU A 112 -10.35 -14.85 1.34
N LEU A 113 -9.28 -14.14 0.97
CA LEU A 113 -8.06 -14.78 0.47
C LEU A 113 -7.35 -15.58 1.55
N HIS A 114 -7.33 -15.09 2.80
CA HIS A 114 -6.78 -15.83 3.93
C HIS A 114 -7.54 -17.15 4.19
N MET A 115 -8.87 -17.16 4.07
CA MET A 115 -9.66 -18.38 4.17
C MET A 115 -9.41 -19.36 3.02
N ILE A 116 -9.04 -18.89 1.84
CA ILE A 116 -8.68 -19.73 0.68
C ILE A 116 -7.26 -20.30 0.84
N ASN A 117 -6.35 -19.52 1.45
CA ASN A 117 -4.96 -19.89 1.66
C ASN A 117 -4.49 -19.44 3.04
N GLU A 118 -4.73 -20.29 4.04
CA GLU A 118 -4.47 -20.01 5.45
C GLU A 118 -2.98 -19.81 5.76
N ASP A 119 -2.08 -20.25 4.88
CA ASP A 119 -0.62 -20.09 5.04
C ASP A 119 -0.15 -18.63 4.88
N ILE A 120 -0.98 -17.78 4.24
CA ILE A 120 -0.72 -16.37 4.01
C ILE A 120 -1.75 -15.56 4.79
N GLU A 121 -1.29 -14.65 5.65
CA GLU A 121 -2.19 -13.81 6.44
C GLU A 121 -2.95 -12.79 5.57
N TYR A 122 -2.39 -12.38 4.44
CA TYR A 122 -2.89 -11.29 3.60
C TYR A 122 -3.05 -9.97 4.37
N TYR A 123 -1.98 -9.57 5.08
CA TYR A 123 -1.90 -8.28 5.75
C TYR A 123 -2.30 -7.12 4.82
N GLY A 124 -3.07 -6.16 5.33
CA GLY A 124 -3.54 -4.99 4.59
C GLY A 124 -2.46 -3.95 4.30
N VAL A 125 -1.49 -4.36 3.47
CA VAL A 125 -0.37 -3.57 2.99
C VAL A 125 -0.34 -3.58 1.46
N GLU A 126 0.09 -2.47 0.89
CA GLU A 126 0.34 -2.31 -0.54
C GLU A 126 1.84 -2.34 -0.80
N ILE A 127 2.21 -2.98 -1.90
CA ILE A 127 3.60 -3.15 -2.35
C ILE A 127 3.75 -2.77 -3.82
N LEU A 128 4.97 -2.87 -4.38
CA LEU A 128 5.22 -2.63 -5.79
C LEU A 128 4.21 -3.37 -6.69
N GLY A 129 3.54 -2.62 -7.57
CA GLY A 129 2.51 -3.12 -8.46
C GLY A 129 1.08 -2.82 -8.02
N GLU A 130 0.89 -2.25 -6.82
CA GLU A 130 -0.44 -1.94 -6.27
C GLU A 130 -0.80 -0.46 -6.39
N VAL A 131 0.13 0.45 -6.08
CA VAL A 131 -0.11 1.90 -6.03
C VAL A 131 0.57 2.58 -7.20
N PHE A 132 -0.20 2.92 -8.23
CA PHE A 132 0.33 3.41 -9.51
C PHE A 132 1.24 4.63 -9.38
N SER A 133 0.90 5.60 -8.51
CA SER A 133 1.72 6.79 -8.32
C SER A 133 3.07 6.50 -7.66
N PHE A 134 3.17 5.47 -6.82
CA PHE A 134 4.45 4.97 -6.31
C PHE A 134 5.17 4.11 -7.33
N ASP A 135 4.45 3.29 -8.08
CA ASP A 135 5.01 2.48 -9.16
C ASP A 135 5.71 3.36 -10.21
N GLU A 136 5.13 4.50 -10.61
CA GLU A 136 5.77 5.47 -11.50
C GLU A 136 7.10 6.00 -10.90
N ILE A 137 7.12 6.35 -9.62
CA ILE A 137 8.33 6.80 -8.92
C ILE A 137 9.40 5.70 -8.95
N MET A 138 9.00 4.45 -8.67
CA MET A 138 9.89 3.29 -8.61
C MET A 138 10.48 2.94 -9.99
N VAL A 139 9.65 2.91 -11.04
CA VAL A 139 10.08 2.64 -12.42
C VAL A 139 11.05 3.72 -12.91
N ASN A 140 10.74 4.99 -12.65
CA ASN A 140 11.57 6.11 -13.08
C ASN A 140 12.92 6.15 -12.35
N LYS A 141 12.95 5.83 -11.05
CA LYS A 141 14.18 5.87 -10.26
C LYS A 141 15.05 4.62 -10.44
N TYR A 142 14.44 3.46 -10.65
CA TYR A 142 15.16 2.17 -10.75
C TYR A 142 14.88 1.40 -12.06
N PRO A 143 15.03 2.02 -13.25
CA PRO A 143 14.62 1.42 -14.53
C PRO A 143 15.43 0.17 -14.92
N LYS A 144 16.60 -0.04 -14.31
CA LYS A 144 17.43 -1.25 -14.53
C LYS A 144 16.93 -2.47 -13.74
N ARG A 145 16.05 -2.26 -12.76
CA ARG A 145 15.58 -3.26 -11.79
C ARG A 145 14.07 -3.43 -11.79
N ILE A 146 13.34 -2.40 -12.22
CA ILE A 146 11.88 -2.39 -12.25
C ILE A 146 11.44 -1.99 -13.66
N SER A 147 10.50 -2.74 -14.22
CA SER A 147 9.88 -2.44 -15.50
C SER A 147 8.37 -2.66 -15.45
N VAL A 148 7.66 -2.05 -16.39
CA VAL A 148 6.23 -2.34 -16.60
C VAL A 148 6.10 -3.50 -17.57
N ALA A 149 5.37 -4.53 -17.19
CA ALA A 149 5.07 -5.67 -18.05
C ALA A 149 3.67 -6.23 -17.79
N TYR A 150 3.14 -6.99 -18.75
CA TYR A 150 1.82 -7.61 -18.64
C TYR A 150 1.90 -8.93 -17.86
N SER A 151 1.04 -9.09 -16.85
CA SER A 151 0.85 -10.38 -16.17
C SER A 151 -0.39 -11.07 -16.70
N LYS A 152 -0.22 -12.28 -17.22
CA LYS A 152 -1.34 -13.15 -17.63
C LYS A 152 -2.22 -13.54 -16.43
N THR A 153 -1.62 -13.74 -15.27
CA THR A 153 -2.32 -14.12 -14.03
C THR A 153 -3.22 -13.00 -13.53
N LEU A 154 -2.73 -11.76 -13.53
CA LEU A 154 -3.50 -10.59 -13.06
C LEU A 154 -4.25 -9.87 -14.19
N ARG A 155 -4.08 -10.33 -15.44
CA ARG A 155 -4.65 -9.76 -16.66
C ARG A 155 -4.48 -8.24 -16.81
N ARG A 156 -3.37 -7.70 -16.30
CA ARG A 156 -3.03 -6.27 -16.36
C ARG A 156 -1.54 -6.04 -16.46
N SER A 157 -1.17 -4.85 -16.92
CA SER A 157 0.20 -4.35 -16.84
C SER A 157 0.41 -3.57 -15.55
N TYR A 158 1.56 -3.79 -14.91
CA TYR A 158 1.95 -3.10 -13.68
C TYR A 158 3.48 -3.10 -13.54
N ALA A 159 4.00 -2.26 -12.64
CA ALA A 159 5.42 -2.22 -12.34
C ALA A 159 5.86 -3.47 -11.56
N MET A 160 6.88 -4.15 -12.03
CA MET A 160 7.41 -5.35 -11.40
C MET A 160 8.93 -5.38 -11.44
N ASN A 161 9.52 -6.12 -10.51
CA ASN A 161 10.96 -6.34 -10.50
C ASN A 161 11.37 -7.17 -11.73
N ILE A 162 12.60 -7.00 -12.20
CA ILE A 162 13.23 -7.86 -13.21
C ILE A 162 14.52 -8.43 -12.66
N CYS A 163 14.79 -9.70 -12.97
CA CYS A 163 16.02 -10.36 -12.55
C CYS A 163 17.24 -9.60 -13.09
N GLU A 164 18.21 -9.30 -12.22
CA GLU A 164 19.42 -8.57 -12.59
C GLU A 164 20.24 -9.31 -13.68
N HIS A 165 20.14 -10.64 -13.73
CA HIS A 165 20.87 -11.52 -14.65
C HIS A 165 20.11 -11.84 -15.94
N CYS A 166 18.92 -12.45 -15.86
CA CYS A 166 18.20 -12.96 -17.03
C CYS A 166 16.99 -12.12 -17.45
N LYS A 167 16.73 -11.00 -16.76
CA LYS A 167 15.62 -10.06 -17.02
C LYS A 167 14.22 -10.68 -16.90
N ALA A 168 14.10 -11.89 -16.35
CA ALA A 168 12.82 -12.50 -16.04
C ALA A 168 12.05 -11.68 -15.01
N ILE A 169 10.76 -11.49 -15.25
CA ILE A 169 9.85 -10.72 -14.40
C ILE A 169 9.63 -11.38 -13.03
N GLN A 170 9.87 -10.63 -11.95
CA GLN A 170 9.58 -11.04 -10.57
C GLN A 170 8.32 -10.31 -10.11
N GLY A 171 7.17 -10.94 -10.40
CA GLY A 171 5.84 -10.31 -10.27
C GLY A 171 5.35 -10.11 -8.84
N LYS A 172 4.26 -9.33 -8.72
CA LYS A 172 3.66 -8.89 -7.45
C LYS A 172 3.39 -10.02 -6.45
N ASN A 173 2.77 -11.12 -6.89
CA ASN A 173 2.39 -12.20 -5.98
C ASN A 173 3.61 -12.78 -5.25
N PHE A 174 4.74 -12.95 -5.96
CA PHE A 174 6.00 -13.40 -5.37
C PHE A 174 6.53 -12.43 -4.32
N VAL A 175 6.45 -11.12 -4.59
CA VAL A 175 6.88 -10.09 -3.64
C VAL A 175 5.95 -10.06 -2.43
N TYR A 176 4.63 -10.11 -2.65
CA TYR A 176 3.62 -10.05 -1.59
C TYR A 176 3.72 -11.22 -0.61
N GLU A 177 3.96 -12.43 -1.12
CA GLU A 177 4.20 -13.64 -0.32
C GLU A 177 5.42 -13.48 0.59
N ASP A 178 6.54 -12.97 0.06
CA ASP A 178 7.75 -12.73 0.85
C ASP A 178 7.51 -11.66 1.91
N ILE A 179 6.86 -10.55 1.54
CA ILE A 179 6.51 -9.49 2.49
C ILE A 179 5.61 -10.01 3.60
N ASN A 180 4.57 -10.79 3.28
CA ASN A 180 3.71 -11.41 4.30
C ASN A 180 4.52 -12.28 5.27
N ARG A 181 5.47 -13.07 4.75
CA ARG A 181 6.36 -13.90 5.56
C ARG A 181 7.22 -13.06 6.50
N PHE A 182 7.87 -12.01 5.99
CA PHE A 182 8.70 -11.12 6.82
C PHE A 182 7.89 -10.44 7.93
N ILE A 183 6.65 -10.05 7.64
CA ILE A 183 5.74 -9.45 8.62
C ILE A 183 5.35 -10.48 9.68
N ARG A 184 4.88 -11.66 9.25
CA ARG A 184 4.46 -12.75 10.13
C ARG A 184 5.57 -13.14 11.11
N ASP A 185 6.76 -13.38 10.56
CA ASP A 185 7.95 -13.87 11.27
C ASP A 185 8.71 -12.74 11.99
N MET A 186 8.20 -11.50 11.99
CA MET A 186 8.83 -10.32 12.61
C MET A 186 10.28 -10.09 12.16
N THR A 187 10.57 -10.40 10.90
CA THR A 187 11.90 -10.26 10.30
C THR A 187 12.07 -8.85 9.75
N PRO A 188 13.10 -8.09 10.15
CA PRO A 188 13.37 -6.77 9.60
C PRO A 188 13.82 -6.87 8.14
N LEU A 189 13.44 -5.88 7.33
CA LEU A 189 13.90 -5.73 5.97
C LEU A 189 14.97 -4.63 5.88
N ASN A 190 15.88 -4.77 4.92
CA ASN A 190 16.85 -3.72 4.64
C ASN A 190 16.15 -2.51 4.02
N VAL A 191 16.40 -1.32 4.57
CA VAL A 191 16.01 -0.06 3.93
C VAL A 191 17.05 0.25 2.86
N PHE A 192 16.63 0.22 1.60
CA PHE A 192 17.48 0.49 0.44
C PHE A 192 17.59 1.98 0.16
N ASP A 193 16.47 2.72 0.27
CA ASP A 193 16.40 4.14 -0.06
C ASP A 193 15.20 4.80 0.64
N THR A 194 15.20 6.13 0.70
CA THR A 194 14.04 6.94 1.09
C THR A 194 13.83 8.06 0.07
N ILE A 195 12.72 8.02 -0.64
CA ILE A 195 12.39 8.95 -1.71
C ILE A 195 11.46 10.02 -1.18
N SER A 196 11.87 11.29 -1.28
CA SER A 196 10.96 12.43 -1.07
C SER A 196 10.14 12.67 -2.34
N PHE A 197 8.83 12.86 -2.20
CA PHE A 197 7.95 13.16 -3.33
C PHE A 197 6.92 14.24 -2.97
N PRO A 198 6.49 15.07 -3.93
CA PRO A 198 5.43 16.04 -3.69
C PRO A 198 4.07 15.34 -3.63
N ILE A 199 3.31 15.59 -2.56
CA ILE A 199 1.92 15.15 -2.45
C ILE A 199 1.06 16.20 -3.16
N THR A 200 0.71 15.92 -4.42
CA THR A 200 -0.14 16.77 -5.25
C THR A 200 -1.50 16.13 -5.48
N ASN A 201 -2.48 16.92 -5.93
CA ASN A 201 -3.77 16.37 -6.38
C ASN A 201 -3.59 15.38 -7.55
N ASP A 202 -2.60 15.57 -8.41
CA ASP A 202 -2.30 14.62 -9.50
C ASP A 202 -1.79 13.29 -8.94
N PHE A 203 -0.86 13.32 -7.98
CA PHE A 203 -0.36 12.13 -7.29
C PHE A 203 -1.53 11.33 -6.66
N LEU A 204 -2.43 12.02 -5.96
CA LEU A 204 -3.59 11.42 -5.31
C LEU A 204 -4.63 10.88 -6.31
N LYS A 205 -4.84 11.56 -7.44
CA LYS A 205 -5.72 11.06 -8.50
C LYS A 205 -5.15 9.80 -9.15
N LYS A 206 -3.83 9.78 -9.37
CA LYS A 206 -3.15 8.68 -10.05
C LYS A 206 -3.02 7.41 -9.24
N CYS A 207 -3.03 7.46 -7.91
CA CYS A 207 -2.76 6.27 -7.10
C CYS A 207 -3.77 5.12 -7.32
N LYS A 208 -5.00 5.41 -7.78
CA LYS A 208 -6.02 4.39 -8.13
C LYS A 208 -6.01 4.01 -9.62
N ASN A 209 -5.12 4.57 -10.42
CA ASN A 209 -5.03 4.26 -11.85
C ASN A 209 -4.34 2.92 -12.10
N HIS A 210 -4.41 2.46 -13.34
CA HIS A 210 -3.68 1.30 -13.83
C HIS A 210 -2.98 1.67 -15.14
N TYR A 211 -1.91 0.94 -15.49
CA TYR A 211 -1.29 1.09 -16.79
C TYR A 211 -2.28 0.62 -17.86
N ILE A 212 -2.66 1.54 -18.76
CA ILE A 212 -3.43 1.22 -19.96
C ILE A 212 -2.42 0.72 -21.00
N THR A 213 -2.50 -0.55 -21.37
CA THR A 213 -1.80 -1.02 -22.57
C THR A 213 -2.65 -0.73 -23.80
N PRO A 214 -2.05 -0.26 -24.91
CA PRO A 214 -2.71 -0.22 -26.21
C PRO A 214 -3.11 -1.61 -26.70
#